data_AF-A0A8T9AZT5-F1
#
_entry.id   AF-A0A8T9AZT5-F1
#
_cell.length_a   1.000
_cell.length_b   1.000
_cell.length_c   1.000
_cell.angle_alpha   90.00
_cell.angle_beta   90.00
_cell.angle_gamma   90.00
#
_symmetry.space_group_name_H-M   'P 1'
#
loop_
_entity.id
_entity.type
_entity.pdbx_description
1 polymer ?
#
loop_
_entity_poly.entity_id
_entity_poly.type
_entity_poly.pdbx_seq_one_letter_code
_entity_poly.pdbx_strand_id
1 'polypeptide(L)'
;MSPSTAFLDTLKARRSIYALSKSSPIPDSAIQDIVTQAILHTPTSFNSQTTRAILLVKGEHDKLWDIAKEVLKGIVPADQYEATETRLSGFQAGYGT
;
A
#
# COMPACT_ATOMS: atom_id res chain seq x y z
N MET A 1 -5.06 30.46 -7.68
CA MET A 1 -5.76 29.20 -8.01
C MET A 1 -6.70 28.90 -6.84
N SER A 2 -7.97 28.55 -7.08
CA SER A 2 -8.91 28.26 -5.97
C SER A 2 -8.49 26.96 -5.25
N PRO A 3 -8.71 26.84 -3.93
CA PRO A 3 -8.48 25.58 -3.21
C PRO A 3 -9.17 24.38 -3.86
N SER A 4 -10.38 24.57 -4.39
CA SER A 4 -11.13 23.51 -5.07
C SER A 4 -10.46 23.06 -6.38
N THR A 5 -9.84 23.99 -7.12
CA THR A 5 -9.11 23.65 -8.35
C THR A 5 -7.88 22.81 -8.04
N ALA A 6 -7.08 23.22 -7.05
CA ALA A 6 -5.87 22.48 -6.64
C ALA A 6 -6.20 21.06 -6.15
N PHE A 7 -7.30 20.89 -5.41
CA PHE A 7 -7.77 19.58 -4.97
C PHE A 7 -8.14 18.67 -6.15
N LEU A 8 -8.95 19.17 -7.10
CA LEU A 8 -9.36 18.38 -8.27
C LEU A 8 -8.18 18.00 -9.16
N ASP A 9 -7.19 18.88 -9.32
CA ASP A 9 -6.00 18.58 -10.11
C ASP A 9 -5.15 17.49 -9.47
N THR A 10 -5.04 17.49 -8.13
CA THR A 10 -4.35 16.43 -7.37
C THR A 10 -5.04 15.07 -7.57
N LEU A 11 -6.38 15.02 -7.53
CA LEU A 11 -7.13 13.78 -7.77
C LEU A 11 -6.91 13.23 -9.19
N LYS A 12 -6.87 14.11 -10.20
CA LYS A 12 -6.58 13.71 -11.60
C LYS A 12 -5.15 13.21 -11.79
N ALA A 13 -4.20 13.78 -11.05
CA ALA A 13 -2.79 13.40 -11.15
C ALA A 13 -2.47 12.04 -10.53
N ARG A 14 -3.30 11.52 -9.60
CA ARG A 14 -3.06 10.25 -8.91
C ARG A 14 -3.06 9.06 -9.88
N ARG A 15 -1.99 8.27 -9.87
CA ARG A 15 -1.83 7.03 -10.64
C ARG A 15 -1.48 5.87 -9.73
N SER A 16 -1.76 4.64 -10.19
CA SER A 16 -1.28 3.44 -9.53
C SER A 16 0.15 3.15 -9.99
N ILE A 17 1.10 3.15 -9.06
CA ILE A 17 2.53 2.96 -9.32
C ILE A 17 2.98 1.65 -8.70
N TYR A 18 3.49 0.72 -9.51
CA TYR A 18 3.97 -0.59 -9.04
C TYR A 18 5.48 -0.64 -8.83
N ALA A 19 6.23 0.15 -9.60
CA ALA A 19 7.67 0.26 -9.46
C ALA A 19 7.99 1.27 -8.36
N LEU A 20 8.11 0.78 -7.13
CA LEU A 20 8.46 1.59 -5.95
C LEU A 20 9.90 1.28 -5.52
N SER A 21 10.57 2.29 -4.95
CA SER A 21 11.89 2.09 -4.35
C SER A 21 11.77 1.50 -2.94
N LYS A 22 12.85 0.86 -2.48
CA LYS A 22 12.99 0.32 -1.11
C LYS A 22 13.30 1.41 -0.06
N SER A 23 12.94 2.66 -0.35
CA SER A 23 13.17 3.81 0.52
C SER A 23 11.98 4.76 0.47
N SER A 24 11.76 5.49 1.56
CA SER A 24 10.73 6.52 1.64
C SER A 24 11.35 7.92 1.62
N PRO A 25 10.77 8.88 0.88
CA PRO A 25 11.20 10.28 0.92
C PRO A 25 10.74 11.02 2.19
N ILE A 26 9.87 10.42 2.98
CA ILE A 26 9.31 10.97 4.22
C ILE A 26 9.50 9.97 5.38
N PRO A 27 9.58 10.43 6.64
CA PRO A 27 9.70 9.54 7.79
C PRO A 27 8.43 8.68 7.98
N ASP A 28 8.59 7.53 8.63
CA ASP A 28 7.49 6.58 8.89
C ASP A 28 6.32 7.24 9.66
N SER A 29 6.62 8.18 10.56
CA SER A 29 5.61 8.96 11.30
C SER A 29 4.73 9.82 10.40
N ALA A 30 5.28 10.37 9.31
CA ALA A 30 4.51 11.15 8.35
C ALA A 30 3.58 10.25 7.51
N ILE A 31 4.04 9.04 7.16
CA ILE A 31 3.19 8.04 6.49
C ILE A 31 2.02 7.66 7.40
N GLN A 32 2.33 7.37 8.68
CA GLN A 32 1.33 7.01 9.68
C GLN A 32 0.31 8.13 9.90
N ASP A 33 0.75 9.39 9.96
CA ASP A 33 -0.16 10.53 10.11
C ASP A 33 -1.09 10.66 8.90
N ILE A 34 -0.57 10.56 7.67
CA ILE A 34 -1.40 10.59 6.45
C ILE A 34 -2.51 9.54 6.50
N VAL A 35 -2.18 8.29 6.86
CA VAL A 35 -3.15 7.20 6.98
C VAL A 35 -4.16 7.48 8.10
N THR A 36 -3.69 7.97 9.25
CA THR A 36 -4.53 8.33 10.40
C THR A 36 -5.54 9.41 10.04
N GLN A 37 -5.09 10.51 9.44
CA GLN A 37 -5.96 11.62 9.02
C GLN A 37 -7.00 11.17 8.00
N ALA A 38 -6.58 10.36 7.02
CA ALA A 38 -7.49 9.84 6.00
C ALA A 38 -8.60 8.98 6.61
N ILE A 39 -8.27 8.06 7.52
CA ILE A 39 -9.26 7.20 8.19
C ILE A 39 -10.17 8.02 9.11
N LEU A 40 -9.60 8.93 9.91
CA LEU A 40 -10.35 9.73 10.88
C LEU A 40 -11.40 10.64 10.22
N HIS A 41 -11.05 11.24 9.08
CA HIS A 41 -11.90 12.24 8.43
C HIS A 41 -12.77 11.69 7.28
N THR A 42 -12.61 10.41 6.93
CA THR A 42 -13.52 9.77 5.97
C THR A 42 -14.85 9.46 6.68
N PRO A 43 -15.99 9.97 6.18
CA PRO A 43 -17.28 9.68 6.78
C PRO A 43 -17.59 8.17 6.68
N THR A 44 -18.19 7.62 7.73
CA THR A 44 -18.64 6.23 7.77
C THR A 44 -20.14 6.17 8.00
N SER A 45 -20.80 5.15 7.43
CA SER A 45 -22.23 4.93 7.63
C SER A 45 -22.55 4.89 9.13
N PHE A 46 -23.54 5.70 9.54
CA PHE A 46 -23.96 5.86 10.94
C PHE A 46 -22.84 6.31 11.90
N ASN A 47 -21.77 6.93 11.38
CA ASN A 47 -20.56 7.28 12.16
C ASN A 47 -19.99 6.09 12.96
N SER A 48 -20.12 4.88 12.43
CA SER A 48 -19.74 3.64 13.11
C SER A 48 -18.23 3.46 13.25
N GLN A 49 -17.43 4.17 12.45
CA GLN A 49 -15.96 4.23 12.54
C GLN A 49 -15.32 2.83 12.61
N THR A 50 -15.80 1.90 11.79
CA THR A 50 -15.36 0.50 11.79
C THR A 50 -14.05 0.27 11.04
N THR A 51 -13.63 1.20 10.18
CA THR A 51 -12.37 1.10 9.42
C THR A 51 -11.18 0.93 10.34
N ARG A 52 -10.34 -0.08 10.04
CA ARG A 52 -9.04 -0.31 10.67
C ARG A 52 -8.00 -0.49 9.58
N ALA A 53 -6.77 -0.06 9.83
CA ALA A 53 -5.64 -0.26 8.95
C ALA A 53 -4.42 -0.72 9.76
N ILE A 54 -3.58 -1.52 9.12
CA ILE A 54 -2.28 -1.93 9.62
C ILE A 54 -1.27 -1.41 8.60
N LEU A 55 -0.31 -0.62 9.08
CA LEU A 55 0.79 -0.10 8.27
C LEU A 55 2.02 -0.96 8.51
N LEU A 56 2.55 -1.59 7.46
CA LEU A 56 3.78 -2.36 7.52
C LEU A 56 4.87 -1.63 6.75
N VAL A 57 6.02 -1.42 7.38
CA VAL A 57 7.19 -0.77 6.76
C VAL A 57 8.43 -1.61 7.00
N LYS A 58 9.44 -1.48 6.13
CA LYS A 58 10.75 -2.15 6.27
C LYS A 58 10.58 -3.68 6.42
N GLY A 59 11.13 -4.28 7.46
CA GLY A 59 11.14 -5.73 7.66
C GLY A 59 9.75 -6.37 7.80
N GLU A 60 8.77 -5.67 8.39
CA GLU A 60 7.41 -6.23 8.51
C GLU A 60 6.69 -6.24 7.16
N HIS A 61 6.99 -5.29 6.28
CA HIS A 61 6.53 -5.32 4.89
C HIS A 61 7.14 -6.50 4.14
N ASP A 62 8.44 -6.73 4.30
CA ASP A 62 9.12 -7.86 3.67
C ASP A 62 8.52 -9.19 4.11
N LYS A 63 8.30 -9.33 5.42
CA LYS A 63 7.70 -10.51 6.02
C LYS A 63 6.30 -10.81 5.47
N LEU A 64 5.47 -9.79 5.25
CA LEU A 64 4.15 -9.98 4.63
C LEU A 64 4.28 -10.60 3.23
N TRP A 65 5.20 -10.09 2.41
CA TRP A 65 5.36 -10.58 1.04
C TRP A 65 6.05 -11.95 0.98
N ASP A 66 6.90 -12.27 1.94
CA ASP A 66 7.45 -13.63 2.10
C ASP A 66 6.33 -14.63 2.45
N ILE A 67 5.46 -14.29 3.41
CA ILE A 67 4.28 -15.11 3.74
C ILE A 67 3.40 -15.30 2.50
N ALA A 68 3.15 -14.23 1.73
CA ALA A 68 2.34 -14.32 0.52
C ALA A 68 2.97 -15.26 -0.53
N LYS A 69 4.29 -15.19 -0.72
CA LYS A 69 5.02 -16.09 -1.63
C LYS A 69 4.91 -17.54 -1.19
N GLU A 70 5.10 -17.82 0.10
CA GLU A 70 5.02 -19.17 0.66
C GLU A 70 3.63 -19.79 0.48
N VAL A 71 2.57 -19.04 0.84
CA VAL A 71 1.19 -19.51 0.69
C VAL A 71 0.85 -19.79 -0.78
N LEU A 72 1.27 -18.91 -1.70
CA LEU A 72 0.96 -19.05 -3.11
C LEU A 72 1.74 -20.19 -3.80
N LYS A 73 2.94 -20.57 -3.30
CA LYS A 73 3.65 -21.78 -3.78
C LYS A 73 2.80 -23.04 -3.63
N GLY A 74 1.98 -23.12 -2.58
CA GLY A 74 1.12 -24.27 -2.32
C GLY A 74 -0.18 -24.29 -3.13
N ILE A 75 -0.53 -23.19 -3.81
CA ILE A 75 -1.83 -23.01 -4.49
C ILE A 75 -1.65 -22.93 -6.01
N VAL A 76 -0.63 -22.20 -6.48
CA VAL A 76 -0.43 -21.94 -7.91
C VAL A 76 0.28 -23.13 -8.56
N PRO A 77 -0.20 -23.60 -9.73
CA PRO A 77 0.50 -24.62 -10.51
C PRO A 77 1.96 -24.25 -10.76
N ALA A 78 2.87 -25.23 -10.67
CA ALA A 78 4.31 -24.99 -10.71
C ALA A 78 4.78 -24.29 -12.00
N ASP A 79 4.14 -24.59 -13.13
CA ASP A 79 4.39 -23.98 -14.45
C ASP A 79 3.97 -22.50 -14.54
N GLN A 80 3.15 -22.02 -13.60
CA GLN A 80 2.65 -20.64 -13.54
C GLN A 80 3.23 -19.84 -12.36
N TYR A 81 3.99 -20.50 -11.48
CA TYR A 81 4.46 -19.88 -10.25
C TYR A 81 5.48 -18.77 -10.49
N GLU A 82 6.37 -18.92 -11.49
CA GLU A 82 7.42 -17.95 -11.79
C GLU A 82 6.87 -16.54 -12.08
N ALA A 83 5.78 -16.47 -12.86
CA ALA A 83 5.11 -15.20 -13.15
C ALA A 83 4.50 -14.57 -11.87
N THR A 84 3.96 -15.41 -10.97
CA THR A 84 3.42 -14.97 -9.68
C THR A 84 4.52 -14.46 -8.77
N GLU A 85 5.62 -15.20 -8.63
CA GLU A 85 6.76 -14.81 -7.80
C GLU A 85 7.40 -13.51 -8.28
N THR A 86 7.51 -13.33 -9.60
CA THR A 86 7.99 -12.07 -10.20
C THR A 86 7.09 -10.90 -9.80
N ARG A 87 5.77 -11.08 -9.86
CA ARG A 87 4.80 -10.04 -9.47
C ARG A 87 4.90 -9.69 -7.98
N LEU A 88 4.96 -10.70 -7.12
CA LEU A 88 5.09 -10.51 -5.66
C LEU A 88 6.41 -9.86 -5.28
N SER A 89 7.51 -10.25 -5.94
CA SER A 89 8.82 -9.62 -5.74
C SER A 89 8.81 -8.15 -6.15
N GLY A 90 8.02 -7.79 -7.17
CA GLY A 90 7.77 -6.40 -7.53
C GLY A 90 7.08 -5.60 -6.42
N PHE A 91 6.12 -6.19 -5.70
CA PHE A 91 5.49 -5.55 -4.54
C PHE A 91 6.42 -5.47 -3.34
N GLN A 92 7.17 -6.55 -3.09
CA GLN A 92 8.18 -6.60 -2.04
C GLN A 92 9.29 -5.56 -2.26
N ALA A 93 9.61 -5.18 -3.50
CA ALA A 93 10.60 -4.14 -3.80
C ALA A 93 10.25 -2.75 -3.24
N GLY A 94 8.99 -2.50 -2.89
CA GLY A 94 8.55 -1.28 -2.20
C GLY A 94 8.98 -1.19 -0.74
N TYR A 95 8.89 0.00 -0.16
CA TYR A 95 9.30 0.28 1.23
C TYR A 95 8.28 -0.20 2.29
N GLY A 96 6.99 -0.19 1.95
CA GLY A 96 5.90 -0.51 2.87
C GLY A 96 4.61 -0.87 2.15
N THR A 97 3.66 -1.42 2.90
CA THR A 97 2.29 -1.81 2.48
C THR A 97 1.28 -1.32 3.50
#